data_AF-A0AA40A3E3-F1
#
_entry.id   AF-A0AA40A3E3-F1
#
_cell.length_a   1.000
_cell.length_b   1.000
_cell.length_c   1.000
_cell.angle_alpha   90.00
_cell.angle_beta   90.00
_cell.angle_gamma   90.00
#
_symmetry.space_group_name_H-M   'P 1'
#
loop_
_entity.id
_entity.type
_entity.pdbx_description
1 polymer ?
#
loop_
_entity_poly.entity_id
_entity_poly.type
_entity_poly.pdbx_seq_one_letter_code
_entity_poly.pdbx_strand_id
1 'polypeptide(L)'
;EGKGFVIINNQTTLPDLPRLDKSARGDKHAMISMFHQLHCLYMTRAGYFAARSGNLDDVNVPHLMHCWDYLRQGIMCSADTTLEWLAPEDTGSTGWGYRHTCKDFGAIYAWAEEHRLTDNKWIH
;
A
#
# COMPACT_ATOMS: atom_id res chain seq x y z
N GLU A 1 -12.38 -0.44 9.13
CA GLU A 1 -12.60 1.02 9.05
C GLU A 1 -11.21 1.67 9.04
N GLY A 2 -10.98 2.97 9.26
CA GLY A 2 -9.61 3.53 9.39
C GLY A 2 -8.65 3.56 8.18
N LYS A 3 -8.78 2.66 7.19
CA LYS A 3 -7.99 2.58 5.93
C LYS A 3 -6.47 2.54 6.14
N GLY A 4 -6.04 2.03 7.29
CA GLY A 4 -4.62 1.97 7.64
C GLY A 4 -4.04 3.28 8.16
N PHE A 5 -4.84 4.33 8.33
CA PHE A 5 -4.44 5.51 9.10
C PHE A 5 -4.55 5.20 10.59
N VAL A 6 -3.47 5.45 11.32
CA VAL A 6 -3.32 5.08 12.73
C VAL A 6 -2.83 6.26 13.57
N ILE A 7 -3.18 6.21 14.86
CA ILE A 7 -2.71 7.10 15.90
C ILE A 7 -1.51 6.44 16.58
N ILE A 8 -0.41 7.18 16.68
CA ILE A 8 0.82 6.81 17.36
C ILE A 8 0.93 7.66 18.63
N ASN A 9 0.72 7.03 19.77
CA ASN A 9 0.74 7.69 21.06
C ASN A 9 2.16 8.19 21.39
N ASN A 10 2.24 9.37 22.00
CA ASN A 10 3.47 10.16 22.20
C ASN A 10 4.47 9.59 23.24
N GLN A 11 4.59 8.26 23.37
CA GLN A 11 5.40 7.59 24.39
C GLN A 11 6.85 7.29 23.97
N THR A 12 7.21 7.54 22.70
CA THR A 12 8.56 7.32 22.18
C THR A 12 9.07 8.56 21.45
N THR A 13 10.33 8.92 21.70
CA THR A 13 11.05 9.88 20.87
C THR A 13 11.24 9.28 19.49
N LEU A 14 10.41 9.70 18.52
CA LEU A 14 10.53 9.28 17.14
C LEU A 14 11.77 9.92 16.49
N PRO A 15 12.47 9.19 15.59
CA PRO A 15 13.56 9.77 14.82
C PRO A 15 13.03 10.85 13.84
N ASP A 16 13.95 11.63 13.26
CA ASP A 16 13.59 12.52 12.17
C ASP A 16 13.11 11.73 10.96
N LEU A 17 11.83 11.91 10.63
CA LEU A 17 11.16 11.25 9.53
C LEU A 17 10.57 12.28 8.57
N PRO A 18 10.56 12.00 7.25
CA PRO A 18 9.90 12.87 6.30
C PRO A 18 8.45 13.16 6.72
N ARG A 19 8.09 14.45 6.74
CA ARG A 19 6.75 14.97 7.10
C ARG A 19 6.32 14.73 8.55
N LEU A 20 7.17 14.22 9.43
CA LEU A 20 6.87 14.16 10.85
C LEU A 20 7.11 15.53 11.50
N ASP A 21 6.04 16.17 11.98
CA ASP A 21 6.17 17.37 12.80
C ASP A 21 6.41 16.98 14.27
N LYS A 22 7.68 17.09 14.70
CA LYS A 22 8.09 16.84 16.09
C LYS A 22 7.68 17.95 17.05
N SER A 23 7.36 19.15 16.55
CA SER A 23 6.96 20.30 17.36
C SER A 23 5.49 20.24 17.78
N ALA A 24 4.66 19.53 17.01
CA ALA A 24 3.26 19.28 17.34
C ALA A 24 3.16 18.53 18.69
N ARG A 25 2.43 19.11 19.64
CA ARG A 25 2.11 18.45 20.92
C ARG A 25 0.93 17.49 20.70
N GLY A 26 1.00 16.30 21.28
CA GLY A 26 -0.06 15.28 21.19
C GLY A 26 0.31 14.08 20.30
N ASP A 27 -0.68 13.25 20.02
CA ASP A 27 -0.50 12.04 19.23
C ASP A 27 -0.07 12.34 17.79
N LYS A 28 0.57 11.36 17.16
CA LYS A 28 1.05 11.47 15.77
C LYS A 28 0.20 10.58 14.88
N HIS A 29 -0.04 11.03 13.66
CA HIS A 29 -0.85 10.27 12.71
C HIS A 29 0.05 9.75 11.60
N ALA A 30 -0.14 8.49 11.25
CA ALA A 30 0.61 7.85 10.18
C ALA A 30 -0.32 6.95 9.37
N MET A 31 0.11 6.56 8.18
CA MET A 31 -0.51 5.50 7.41
C MET A 31 0.46 4.34 7.33
N ILE A 32 -0.01 3.12 7.62
CA ILE A 32 0.82 1.94 7.41
C ILE A 32 0.99 1.75 5.89
N SER A 33 2.25 1.68 5.44
CA SER A 33 2.61 1.60 4.01
C SER A 33 1.85 0.52 3.23
N MET A 34 1.63 -0.65 3.82
CA MET A 34 0.88 -1.75 3.20
C MET A 34 -0.51 -1.30 2.71
N PHE A 35 -1.26 -0.54 3.51
CA PHE A 35 -2.58 -0.04 3.10
C PHE A 35 -2.49 1.03 2.02
N HIS A 36 -1.43 1.85 2.02
CA HIS A 36 -1.21 2.81 0.95
C HIS A 36 -0.89 2.10 -0.38
N GLN A 37 -0.09 1.04 -0.36
CA GLN A 37 0.17 0.21 -1.54
C GLN A 37 -1.13 -0.46 -2.05
N LEU A 38 -1.97 -0.98 -1.16
CA LEU A 38 -3.29 -1.49 -1.53
C LEU A 38 -4.20 -0.43 -2.16
N HIS A 39 -4.17 0.80 -1.64
CA HIS A 39 -4.85 1.94 -2.24
C HIS A 39 -4.34 2.23 -3.67
N CYS A 40 -3.02 2.27 -3.87
CA CYS A 40 -2.42 2.46 -5.20
C CYS A 40 -2.82 1.37 -6.20
N LEU A 41 -2.91 0.11 -5.74
CA LEU A 41 -3.38 -1.01 -6.56
C LEU A 41 -4.86 -0.81 -6.96
N TYR A 42 -5.71 -0.41 -6.01
CA TYR A 42 -7.11 -0.10 -6.29
C TYR A 42 -7.25 1.04 -7.32
N MET A 43 -6.49 2.13 -7.17
CA MET A 43 -6.53 3.25 -8.11
C MET A 43 -6.07 2.84 -9.51
N THR A 44 -5.02 2.02 -9.61
CA THR A 44 -4.55 1.45 -10.88
C THR A 44 -5.65 0.63 -11.57
N ARG A 45 -6.34 -0.24 -10.80
CA ARG A 45 -7.47 -1.02 -11.31
C ARG A 45 -8.60 -0.12 -11.78
N ALA A 46 -8.98 0.90 -11.00
CA ALA A 46 -10.05 1.82 -11.36
C ALA A 46 -9.71 2.61 -12.64
N GLY A 47 -8.51 3.17 -12.72
CA GLY A 47 -8.03 3.90 -13.90
C GLY A 47 -7.98 3.03 -15.16
N TYR A 48 -7.56 1.77 -15.05
CA TYR A 48 -7.59 0.82 -16.17
C TYR A 48 -9.01 0.62 -16.69
N PHE A 49 -9.99 0.34 -15.83
CA PHE A 49 -11.36 0.10 -16.27
C PHE A 49 -12.05 1.35 -16.79
N ALA A 50 -11.74 2.52 -16.24
CA ALA A 50 -12.19 3.81 -16.79
C ALA A 50 -11.68 4.01 -18.21
N ALA A 51 -10.36 3.88 -18.42
CA ALA A 51 -9.74 3.98 -19.74
C ALA A 51 -10.30 2.94 -20.73
N ARG A 52 -10.45 1.69 -20.28
CA ARG A 52 -10.98 0.59 -21.12
C ARG A 52 -12.43 0.82 -21.55
N SER A 53 -13.20 1.56 -20.75
CA SER A 53 -14.59 1.93 -21.03
C SER A 53 -14.71 3.23 -21.83
N GLY A 54 -13.59 3.90 -22.14
CA GLY A 54 -13.56 5.17 -22.88
C GLY A 54 -13.67 6.42 -22.01
N ASN A 55 -13.77 6.28 -20.68
CA ASN A 55 -13.91 7.39 -19.75
C ASN A 55 -12.53 7.93 -19.34
N LEU A 56 -11.80 8.54 -20.27
CA LEU A 56 -10.44 9.02 -20.02
C LEU A 56 -10.38 10.19 -19.01
N ASP A 57 -11.45 10.98 -18.89
CA ASP A 57 -11.54 12.08 -17.91
C ASP A 57 -11.55 11.58 -16.45
N ASP A 58 -11.99 10.34 -16.22
CA ASP A 58 -11.97 9.70 -14.90
C ASP A 58 -10.57 9.16 -14.54
N VAL A 59 -9.61 9.21 -15.48
CA VAL A 59 -8.24 8.71 -15.28
C VAL A 59 -7.34 9.82 -14.77
N ASN A 60 -7.03 9.80 -13.48
CA ASN A 60 -6.05 10.72 -12.90
C ASN A 60 -4.61 10.22 -13.17
N VAL A 61 -4.06 10.57 -14.34
CA VAL A 61 -2.73 10.14 -14.78
C VAL A 61 -1.60 10.52 -13.79
N PRO A 62 -1.51 11.76 -13.28
CA PRO A 62 -0.49 12.11 -12.28
C PRO A 62 -0.58 11.27 -11.01
N HIS A 63 -1.79 10.92 -10.57
CA HIS A 63 -1.99 10.03 -9.42
C HIS A 63 -1.45 8.62 -9.75
N LEU A 64 -1.82 8.07 -10.90
CA LEU A 64 -1.35 6.73 -11.31
C LEU A 64 0.17 6.64 -11.47
N MET A 65 0.82 7.67 -12.00
CA MET A 65 2.28 7.69 -12.15
C MET A 65 2.99 7.54 -10.80
N HIS A 66 2.56 8.26 -9.77
CA HIS A 66 3.18 8.10 -8.45
C HIS A 66 2.80 6.76 -7.81
N CYS A 67 1.57 6.26 -8.04
CA CYS A 67 1.14 4.96 -7.54
C CYS A 67 2.03 3.84 -8.09
N TRP A 68 2.35 3.88 -9.38
CA TRP A 68 3.21 2.89 -10.03
C TRP A 68 4.65 2.96 -9.51
N ASP A 69 5.21 4.15 -9.34
CA ASP A 69 6.54 4.27 -8.76
C ASP A 69 6.57 3.83 -7.29
N TYR A 70 5.54 4.15 -6.51
CA TYR A 70 5.44 3.73 -5.11
C TYR A 70 5.28 2.21 -4.97
N LEU A 71 4.44 1.58 -5.81
CA LEU A 71 4.31 0.12 -5.88
C LEU A 71 5.63 -0.55 -6.28
N ARG A 72 6.33 -0.01 -7.28
CA ARG A 72 7.66 -0.49 -7.68
C ARG A 72 8.64 -0.45 -6.50
N GLN A 73 8.70 0.66 -5.77
CA GLN A 73 9.54 0.79 -4.58
C GLN A 73 9.13 -0.21 -3.48
N GLY A 74 7.83 -0.43 -3.28
CA GLY A 74 7.30 -1.42 -2.34
C GLY A 74 7.71 -2.85 -2.67
N ILE A 75 7.58 -3.26 -3.95
CA ILE A 75 8.00 -4.58 -4.45
C ILE A 75 9.51 -4.78 -4.23
N MET A 76 10.32 -3.79 -4.61
CA MET A 76 11.77 -3.85 -4.42
C MET A 76 12.17 -3.88 -2.94
N CYS A 77 11.43 -3.20 -2.07
CA CYS A 77 11.67 -3.22 -0.63
C CYS A 77 11.27 -4.57 0.00
N SER A 78 10.19 -5.20 -0.49
CA SER A 78 9.80 -6.54 -0.04
C SER A 78 10.81 -7.60 -0.48
N ALA A 79 11.40 -7.42 -1.67
CA ALA A 79 12.46 -8.27 -2.23
C ALA A 79 12.17 -9.78 -2.07
N ASP A 80 10.99 -10.23 -2.52
CA ASP A 80 10.65 -11.65 -2.46
C ASP A 80 11.63 -12.46 -3.33
N THR A 81 12.35 -13.38 -2.70
CA THR A 81 13.41 -14.19 -3.33
C THR A 81 12.92 -15.57 -3.78
N THR A 82 11.60 -15.81 -3.76
CA THR A 82 10.99 -17.04 -4.24
C THR A 82 11.37 -17.29 -5.71
N LEU A 83 11.94 -18.46 -5.99
CA LEU A 83 12.31 -18.84 -7.35
C LEU A 83 11.10 -19.37 -8.10
N GLU A 84 10.80 -18.75 -9.23
CA GLU A 84 9.77 -19.18 -10.15
C GLU A 84 10.40 -19.81 -11.39
N TRP A 85 10.18 -21.10 -11.58
CA TRP A 85 10.76 -21.90 -12.67
C TRP A 85 9.92 -21.82 -13.95
N LEU A 86 10.60 -21.89 -15.10
CA LEU A 86 9.99 -21.88 -16.43
C LEU A 86 9.84 -23.31 -16.96
N ALA A 87 8.65 -23.68 -17.42
CA ALA A 87 8.49 -24.87 -18.23
C ALA A 87 9.08 -24.64 -19.64
N PRO A 88 9.48 -25.70 -20.37
CA PRO A 88 10.07 -25.56 -21.70
C PRO A 88 9.22 -24.76 -22.71
N GLU A 89 7.90 -24.77 -22.55
CA GLU A 89 6.92 -24.07 -23.37
C GLU A 89 6.63 -22.62 -22.93
N ASP A 90 7.11 -22.21 -21.76
CA ASP A 90 6.80 -20.90 -21.19
C ASP A 90 7.64 -19.78 -21.81
N THR A 91 7.01 -18.64 -22.08
CA THR A 91 7.71 -17.40 -22.50
C THR A 91 8.07 -16.49 -21.32
N GLY A 92 7.68 -16.88 -20.10
CA GLY A 92 7.92 -16.16 -18.85
C GLY A 92 7.29 -16.90 -17.68
N SER A 93 7.62 -16.48 -16.45
CA SER A 93 7.05 -17.11 -15.26
C SER A 93 5.56 -16.77 -15.11
N THR A 94 4.76 -17.76 -14.70
CA THR A 94 3.36 -17.54 -14.31
C THR A 94 3.21 -17.04 -12.88
N GLY A 95 4.22 -17.27 -12.03
CA GLY A 95 4.22 -16.95 -10.60
C GLY A 95 3.24 -17.72 -9.72
N TRP A 96 2.38 -18.58 -10.29
CA TRP A 96 1.33 -19.27 -9.54
C TRP A 96 1.84 -20.54 -8.85
N GLY A 97 1.34 -20.80 -7.63
CA GLY A 97 1.61 -22.03 -6.89
C GLY A 97 2.95 -22.06 -6.14
N TYR A 98 3.76 -21.00 -6.26
CA TYR A 98 4.98 -20.85 -5.48
C TYR A 98 4.68 -20.42 -4.04
N ARG A 99 5.52 -20.90 -3.11
CA ARG A 99 5.37 -20.57 -1.71
C ARG A 99 6.13 -19.28 -1.39
N HIS A 100 5.39 -18.26 -1.00
CA HIS A 100 5.92 -16.99 -0.55
C HIS A 100 6.00 -16.93 0.99
N THR A 101 6.92 -16.13 1.51
CA THR A 101 6.97 -15.80 2.94
C THR A 101 6.43 -14.40 3.15
N CYS A 102 5.25 -14.31 3.74
CA CYS A 102 4.56 -13.03 3.94
C CYS A 102 4.64 -12.56 5.39
N LYS A 103 4.50 -11.25 5.59
CA LYS A 103 4.08 -10.71 6.89
C LYS A 103 2.62 -11.06 7.13
N ASP A 104 2.25 -11.27 8.38
CA ASP A 104 0.86 -11.60 8.74
C ASP A 104 -0.05 -10.40 8.52
N PHE A 105 -0.84 -10.44 7.43
CA PHE A 105 -1.82 -9.42 7.11
C PHE A 105 -2.88 -9.26 8.21
N GLY A 106 -3.37 -10.35 8.78
CA GLY A 106 -4.42 -10.33 9.78
C GLY A 106 -3.96 -9.63 11.06
N ALA A 107 -2.74 -9.91 11.50
CA ALA A 107 -2.14 -9.25 12.65
C ALA A 107 -1.95 -7.73 12.41
N ILE A 108 -1.43 -7.35 11.23
CA ILE A 108 -1.25 -5.93 10.87
C ILE A 108 -2.60 -5.22 10.80
N TYR A 109 -3.59 -5.88 10.19
CA TYR A 109 -4.95 -5.35 10.06
C TYR A 109 -5.61 -5.14 11.42
N ALA A 110 -5.61 -6.14 12.28
CA ALA A 110 -6.18 -6.05 13.62
C ALA A 110 -5.55 -4.92 14.43
N TRP A 111 -4.21 -4.81 14.41
CA TRP A 111 -3.51 -3.74 15.09
C TRP A 111 -3.88 -2.35 14.54
N ALA A 112 -3.96 -2.21 13.21
CA ALA A 112 -4.31 -0.95 12.56
C ALA A 112 -5.74 -0.50 12.89
N GLU A 113 -6.68 -1.44 12.98
CA GLU A 113 -8.07 -1.14 13.36
C GLU A 113 -8.20 -0.75 14.83
N GLU A 114 -7.42 -1.37 15.73
CA GLU A 114 -7.38 -0.98 17.14
C GLU A 114 -6.86 0.45 17.34
N HIS A 115 -5.90 0.87 16.51
CA HIS A 115 -5.25 2.19 16.59
C HIS A 115 -5.78 3.19 15.56
N ARG A 116 -6.94 2.93 14.95
CA ARG A 116 -7.41 3.69 13.79
C ARG A 116 -7.65 5.17 14.10
N LEU A 117 -7.28 6.02 13.16
CA LEU A 117 -7.50 7.47 13.25
C LEU A 117 -8.97 7.86 13.08
N THR A 118 -9.75 7.06 12.35
CA THR A 118 -11.12 7.41 11.97
C THR A 118 -11.97 6.17 11.72
N ASP A 119 -13.27 6.29 11.98
CA ASP A 119 -14.28 5.30 11.58
C ASP A 119 -14.77 5.51 10.13
N ASN A 120 -14.27 6.55 9.44
CA ASN A 120 -14.73 6.90 8.10
C ASN A 120 -14.47 5.78 7.08
N LYS A 121 -15.51 5.48 6.30
CA LYS A 121 -15.49 4.45 5.24
C LYS A 121 -15.21 5.02 3.85
N TRP A 122 -15.13 6.33 3.68
CA TRP A 122 -14.89 7.02 2.40
C TRP A 122 -13.44 6.88 1.91
N ILE A 123 -13.21 6.31 0.72
CA ILE A 123 -11.86 6.08 0.17
C ILE A 123 -11.19 7.40 -0.27
N HIS A 124 -11.98 8.48 -0.42
CA HIS A 124 -11.55 9.85 -0.67
C HIS A 124 -12.58 10.82 -0.09
#